data_AF-A0A5Q4EC86-F1
#
_entry.id   AF-A0A5Q4EC86-F1
#
_cell.length_a   1.000
_cell.length_b   1.000
_cell.length_c   1.000
_cell.angle_alpha   90.00
_cell.angle_beta   90.00
_cell.angle_gamma   90.00
#
_symmetry.space_group_name_H-M   'P 1'
#
loop_
_entity.id
_entity.type
_entity.pdbx_description
1 polymer ?
#
loop_
_entity_poly.entity_id
_entity_poly.type
_entity_poly.pdbx_seq_one_letter_code
_entity_poly.pdbx_strand_id
1 'polypeptide(L)'
;MGYHQAVSFGIIYDATSEDNYRHVTHLVRDLQQDQRKVKTLGFVTMKKMPEHCFPKLTFEFCNASGFAWNQQPMAQSVKDFLSHSFDVLIDLTPSTFHQVKFVCAISDANMKVGRYVEKYIDIYDLMLQVDDSNSIVETSGQVMHYLKMINNDGNKQE
;
A
#
# COMPACT_ATOMS: atom_id res chain seq x y z
N MET A 1 -8.95 -8.10 10.44
CA MET A 1 -7.64 -8.72 10.79
C MET A 1 -6.81 -7.65 11.47
N GLY A 2 -6.20 -7.87 12.64
CA GLY A 2 -5.33 -6.87 13.31
C GLY A 2 -3.84 -7.06 13.00
N TYR A 3 -2.98 -6.10 13.38
CA TYR A 3 -1.53 -6.17 13.15
C TYR A 3 -0.88 -7.45 13.70
N HIS A 4 -1.32 -7.88 14.88
CA HIS A 4 -0.73 -9.04 15.57
C HIS A 4 -0.99 -10.37 14.85
N GLN A 5 -2.09 -10.47 14.12
CA GLN A 5 -2.50 -11.67 13.37
C GLN A 5 -2.01 -11.67 11.93
N ALA A 6 -1.79 -10.48 11.34
CA ALA A 6 -1.34 -10.35 9.97
C ALA A 6 0.10 -10.83 9.78
N VAL A 7 0.33 -11.68 8.79
CA VAL A 7 1.64 -12.25 8.42
C VAL A 7 2.11 -11.70 7.08
N SER A 8 1.20 -11.43 6.12
CA SER A 8 1.54 -10.88 4.80
C SER A 8 0.99 -9.47 4.59
N PHE A 9 1.87 -8.57 4.11
CA PHE A 9 1.57 -7.16 3.85
C PHE A 9 1.88 -6.79 2.40
N GLY A 10 0.90 -6.16 1.76
CA GLY A 10 1.06 -5.43 0.50
C GLY A 10 1.13 -3.94 0.79
N ILE A 11 2.07 -3.21 0.19
CA ILE A 11 2.16 -1.74 0.35
C ILE A 11 2.24 -1.08 -1.02
N ILE A 12 1.30 -0.18 -1.31
CA ILE A 12 1.31 0.63 -2.53
C ILE A 12 1.57 2.08 -2.15
N TYR A 13 2.51 2.73 -2.84
CA TYR A 13 2.96 4.08 -2.49
C TYR A 13 3.41 4.88 -3.71
N ASP A 14 3.48 6.20 -3.57
CA ASP A 14 4.06 7.08 -4.58
C ASP A 14 5.59 7.03 -4.52
N ALA A 15 6.21 6.36 -5.48
CA ALA A 15 7.65 6.19 -5.62
C ALA A 15 8.32 7.28 -6.47
N THR A 16 7.58 8.33 -6.86
CA THR A 16 8.11 9.46 -7.65
C THR A 16 9.26 10.15 -6.91
N SER A 17 9.14 10.33 -5.59
CA SER A 17 10.18 10.91 -4.73
C SER A 17 11.05 9.84 -4.08
N GLU A 18 12.35 10.09 -4.01
CA GLU A 18 13.30 9.24 -3.28
C GLU A 18 12.99 9.21 -1.78
N ASP A 19 12.49 10.32 -1.20
CA ASP A 19 12.11 10.39 0.21
C ASP A 19 11.01 9.37 0.55
N ASN A 20 9.98 9.27 -0.28
CA ASN A 20 8.91 8.30 -0.09
C ASN A 20 9.44 6.87 -0.19
N TYR A 21 10.32 6.59 -1.16
CA TYR A 21 10.97 5.29 -1.28
C TYR A 21 11.82 4.95 -0.05
N ARG A 22 12.61 5.90 0.47
CA ARG A 22 13.40 5.70 1.70
C ARG A 22 12.51 5.43 2.90
N HIS A 23 11.42 6.18 3.05
CA HIS A 23 10.45 5.98 4.11
C HIS A 23 9.80 4.59 4.06
N VAL A 24 9.30 4.17 2.89
CA VAL A 24 8.71 2.84 2.71
C VAL A 24 9.75 1.75 2.90
N THR A 25 11.01 1.98 2.51
CA THR A 25 12.10 1.05 2.80
C THR A 25 12.30 0.84 4.30
N HIS A 26 12.18 1.89 5.12
CA HIS A 26 12.23 1.76 6.58
C HIS A 26 11.01 1.00 7.11
N LEU A 27 9.80 1.35 6.68
CA LEU A 27 8.58 0.65 7.08
C LEU A 27 8.63 -0.85 6.75
N VAL A 28 9.15 -1.21 5.57
CA VAL A 28 9.36 -2.61 5.16
C VAL A 28 10.34 -3.31 6.11
N ARG A 29 11.43 -2.65 6.50
CA ARG A 29 12.40 -3.23 7.46
C ARG A 29 11.76 -3.47 8.81
N ASP A 30 10.98 -2.53 9.33
CA ASP A 30 10.30 -2.66 10.62
C ASP A 30 9.33 -3.86 10.61
N LEU A 31 8.53 -4.00 9.55
CA LEU A 31 7.65 -5.15 9.35
C LEU A 31 8.44 -6.47 9.24
N GLN A 32 9.56 -6.49 8.53
CA GLN A 32 10.39 -7.69 8.40
C GLN A 32 11.09 -8.07 9.71
N GLN A 33 11.46 -7.10 10.56
CA GLN A 33 11.95 -7.35 11.92
C GLN A 33 10.89 -8.04 12.78
N ASP A 34 9.62 -7.70 12.57
CA ASP A 34 8.45 -8.38 13.16
C ASP A 34 8.08 -9.69 12.43
N GLN A 35 9.01 -10.24 11.62
CA GLN A 35 8.88 -11.48 10.85
C GLN A 35 7.71 -11.50 9.86
N ARG A 36 7.28 -10.32 9.38
CA ARG A 36 6.23 -10.19 8.37
C ARG A 36 6.79 -10.38 6.96
N LYS A 37 5.99 -10.99 6.09
CA LYS A 37 6.25 -11.04 4.65
C LYS A 37 5.72 -9.75 4.03
N VAL A 38 6.57 -9.05 3.26
CA VAL A 38 6.18 -7.76 2.66
C VAL A 38 6.46 -7.78 1.16
N LYS A 39 5.50 -7.27 0.39
CA LYS A 39 5.65 -6.91 -1.02
C LYS A 39 5.17 -5.48 -1.23
N THR A 40 5.88 -4.75 -2.08
CA THR A 40 5.53 -3.36 -2.37
C THR A 40 5.36 -3.13 -3.86
N LEU A 41 4.49 -2.20 -4.21
CA LEU A 41 4.33 -1.65 -5.55
C LEU A 41 4.50 -0.14 -5.49
N GLY A 42 5.64 0.36 -5.95
CA GLY A 42 5.89 1.79 -6.09
C GLY A 42 5.31 2.32 -7.40
N PHE A 43 4.31 3.21 -7.31
CA PHE A 43 3.77 3.90 -8.48
C PHE A 43 4.55 5.18 -8.75
N VAL A 44 5.04 5.35 -9.97
CA VAL A 44 5.78 6.52 -10.41
C VAL A 44 4.93 7.30 -11.41
N THR A 45 4.71 8.58 -11.14
CA THR A 45 3.90 9.47 -11.99
C THR A 45 4.62 9.89 -13.28
N MET A 46 5.95 9.81 -13.28
CA MET A 46 6.80 10.14 -14.41
C MET A 46 6.89 9.01 -15.45
N LYS A 47 7.07 9.38 -16.73
CA LYS A 47 7.29 8.41 -17.81
C LYS A 47 8.60 7.64 -17.63
N LYS A 48 9.68 8.34 -17.28
CA LYS A 48 10.98 7.75 -17.00
C LYS A 48 11.05 7.32 -15.54
N MET A 49 11.55 6.11 -15.26
CA MET A 49 11.76 5.68 -13.88
C MET A 49 12.91 6.45 -13.24
N PRO A 50 12.73 6.94 -11.99
CA PRO A 50 13.83 7.43 -11.19
C PRO A 50 14.93 6.38 -11.01
N GLU A 51 16.15 6.84 -10.78
CA GLU A 51 17.28 5.95 -10.53
C GLU A 51 17.10 5.15 -9.24
N HIS A 52 16.41 5.65 -8.22
CA HIS A 52 16.17 4.86 -7.00
C HIS A 52 15.18 3.70 -7.20
N CYS A 53 14.44 3.67 -8.31
CA CYS A 53 13.43 2.65 -8.62
C CYS A 53 14.02 1.43 -9.35
N PHE A 54 15.03 0.78 -8.75
CA PHE A 54 15.55 -0.49 -9.25
C PHE A 54 14.75 -1.67 -8.66
N PRO A 55 14.11 -2.53 -9.49
CA PRO A 55 13.34 -3.67 -9.01
C PRO A 55 14.17 -4.61 -8.14
N LYS A 56 13.57 -5.08 -7.06
CA LYS A 56 14.11 -6.06 -6.10
C LYS A 56 12.99 -7.01 -5.71
N LEU A 57 13.33 -8.16 -5.13
CA LEU A 57 12.34 -9.16 -4.71
C LEU A 57 11.18 -8.58 -3.89
N THR A 58 11.41 -7.58 -3.04
CA THR A 58 10.37 -6.92 -2.22
C THR A 58 9.80 -5.64 -2.86
N PHE A 59 10.52 -5.04 -3.81
CA PHE A 59 10.21 -3.73 -4.37
C PHE A 59 9.99 -3.84 -5.87
N GLU A 60 8.71 -3.83 -6.24
CA GLU A 60 8.27 -3.71 -7.62
C GLU A 60 7.85 -2.28 -7.92
N PHE A 61 7.99 -1.86 -9.18
CA PHE A 61 7.65 -0.50 -9.61
C PHE A 61 6.81 -0.52 -10.87
N CYS A 62 5.90 0.43 -10.99
CA CYS A 62 5.13 0.67 -12.20
C CYS A 62 4.87 2.17 -12.42
N ASN A 63 4.38 2.51 -13.60
CA ASN A 63 3.88 3.84 -13.92
C ASN A 63 2.62 3.73 -14.78
N ALA A 64 2.09 4.85 -15.23
CA ALA A 64 0.92 4.89 -16.09
C ALA A 64 1.06 4.06 -17.39
N SER A 65 2.27 3.89 -17.94
CA SER A 65 2.49 3.05 -19.13
C SER A 65 2.36 1.54 -18.86
N GLY A 66 2.33 1.15 -17.58
CA GLY A 66 2.05 -0.21 -17.16
C GLY A 66 0.57 -0.60 -17.22
N PHE A 67 -0.31 0.30 -17.68
CA PHE A 67 -1.75 0.10 -17.76
C PHE A 67 -2.25 0.36 -19.18
N ALA A 68 -3.22 -0.45 -19.61
CA ALA A 68 -3.97 -0.20 -20.83
C ALA A 68 -4.90 1.02 -20.66
N TRP A 69 -5.43 1.51 -21.78
CA TRP A 69 -6.37 2.64 -21.81
C TRP A 69 -7.64 2.38 -20.96
N ASN A 70 -8.03 1.11 -20.80
CA ASN A 70 -9.16 0.67 -19.98
C ASN A 70 -8.76 0.29 -18.54
N GLN A 71 -7.61 0.78 -18.06
CA GLN A 71 -7.04 0.50 -16.73
C GLN A 71 -6.57 -0.94 -16.49
N GLN A 72 -6.63 -1.85 -17.48
CA GLN A 72 -6.10 -3.20 -17.27
C GLN A 72 -4.58 -3.19 -17.01
N PRO A 73 -4.09 -3.90 -15.98
CA PRO A 73 -2.66 -4.08 -15.74
C PRO A 73 -1.97 -4.80 -16.89
N MET A 74 -0.98 -4.15 -17.49
CA MET A 74 -0.15 -4.72 -18.55
C MET A 74 1.27 -5.04 -18.06
N ALA A 75 1.82 -4.19 -17.20
CA ALA A 75 3.16 -4.35 -16.65
C ALA A 75 3.27 -5.63 -15.80
N GLN A 76 4.37 -6.35 -15.98
CA GLN A 76 4.63 -7.58 -15.24
C GLN A 76 4.73 -7.31 -13.73
N SER A 77 5.34 -6.20 -13.32
CA SER A 77 5.41 -5.79 -11.91
C SER A 77 4.04 -5.66 -11.23
N VAL A 78 3.03 -5.15 -11.96
CA VAL A 78 1.66 -5.04 -11.43
C VAL A 78 1.00 -6.41 -11.38
N LYS A 79 1.18 -7.24 -12.41
CA LYS A 79 0.63 -8.61 -12.44
C LYS A 79 1.23 -9.49 -11.33
N ASP A 80 2.54 -9.39 -11.12
CA ASP A 80 3.25 -10.10 -10.07
C ASP A 80 2.78 -9.63 -8.70
N PHE A 81 2.59 -8.33 -8.47
CA PHE A 81 2.01 -7.84 -7.23
C PHE A 81 0.60 -8.41 -6.99
N LEU A 82 -0.25 -8.38 -8.01
CA LEU A 82 -1.63 -8.88 -7.96
C LEU A 82 -1.74 -10.41 -7.79
N SER A 83 -0.68 -11.17 -8.09
CA SER A 83 -0.68 -12.62 -7.89
C SER A 83 -0.46 -13.04 -6.43
N HIS A 84 -0.24 -12.09 -5.52
CA HIS A 84 -0.03 -12.36 -4.09
C HIS A 84 -1.32 -12.06 -3.31
N SER A 85 -1.63 -12.93 -2.35
CA SER A 85 -2.68 -12.70 -1.35
C SER A 85 -2.09 -12.04 -0.10
N PHE A 86 -2.78 -11.03 0.44
CA PHE A 86 -2.32 -10.28 1.61
C PHE A 86 -3.28 -10.42 2.80
N ASP A 87 -2.74 -10.47 4.01
CA ASP A 87 -3.55 -10.26 5.21
C ASP A 87 -3.95 -8.79 5.31
N VAL A 88 -3.02 -7.88 4.97
CA VAL A 88 -3.24 -6.44 4.95
C VAL A 88 -2.64 -5.83 3.69
N LEU A 89 -3.47 -5.14 2.91
CA LEU A 89 -3.03 -4.25 1.84
C LEU A 89 -3.13 -2.80 2.33
N ILE A 90 -2.03 -2.06 2.22
CA ILE A 90 -1.93 -0.66 2.64
C ILE A 90 -1.75 0.22 1.41
N ASP A 91 -2.70 1.10 1.17
CA ASP A 91 -2.60 2.14 0.15
C ASP A 91 -2.19 3.47 0.78
N LEU A 92 -0.96 3.89 0.51
CA LEU A 92 -0.39 5.16 0.96
C LEU A 92 -0.40 6.24 -0.13
N THR A 93 -1.12 6.03 -1.24
CA THR A 93 -1.14 6.95 -2.38
C THR A 93 -2.21 8.03 -2.26
N PRO A 94 -1.98 9.21 -2.86
CA PRO A 94 -3.00 10.26 -2.96
C PRO A 94 -4.30 9.76 -3.62
N SER A 95 -5.42 10.43 -3.32
CA SER A 95 -6.74 10.09 -3.88
C SER A 95 -6.80 10.15 -5.42
N THR A 96 -5.92 10.94 -6.01
CA THR A 96 -5.82 11.21 -7.46
C THR A 96 -5.19 10.07 -8.26
N PHE A 97 -4.58 9.07 -7.60
CA PHE A 97 -3.90 7.96 -8.30
C PHE A 97 -4.90 6.87 -8.70
N HIS A 98 -5.78 7.17 -9.65
CA HIS A 98 -6.88 6.30 -10.06
C HIS A 98 -6.46 4.87 -10.45
N GLN A 99 -5.34 4.71 -11.15
CA GLN A 99 -4.83 3.37 -11.50
C GLN A 99 -4.45 2.57 -10.25
N VAL A 100 -3.92 3.22 -9.23
CA VAL A 100 -3.61 2.56 -7.94
C VAL A 100 -4.90 2.14 -7.25
N LYS A 101 -5.94 2.98 -7.24
CA LYS A 101 -7.24 2.61 -6.65
C LYS A 101 -7.83 1.37 -7.34
N PHE A 102 -7.70 1.26 -8.65
CA PHE A 102 -8.06 0.05 -9.38
C PHE A 102 -7.25 -1.17 -8.91
N VAL A 103 -5.92 -1.06 -8.80
CA VAL A 103 -5.07 -2.14 -8.27
C VAL A 103 -5.51 -2.55 -6.87
N CYS A 104 -5.80 -1.60 -5.97
CA CYS A 104 -6.31 -1.88 -4.63
C CYS A 104 -7.63 -2.66 -4.67
N ALA A 105 -8.56 -2.24 -5.53
CA ALA A 105 -9.87 -2.88 -5.67
C ALA A 105 -9.74 -4.36 -6.08
N ILE A 106 -8.88 -4.67 -7.04
CA ILE A 106 -8.73 -6.04 -7.58
C ILE A 106 -7.68 -6.90 -6.86
N SER A 107 -6.90 -6.33 -5.95
CA SER A 107 -5.92 -7.09 -5.15
C SER A 107 -6.64 -8.03 -4.18
N ASP A 108 -6.10 -9.24 -4.01
CA ASP A 108 -6.57 -10.22 -3.03
C ASP A 108 -6.02 -9.88 -1.64
N ALA A 109 -6.88 -9.36 -0.76
CA ALA A 109 -6.49 -9.01 0.60
C ALA A 109 -7.63 -9.19 1.61
N ASN A 110 -7.33 -9.75 2.78
CA ASN A 110 -8.28 -9.91 3.89
C ASN A 110 -8.67 -8.58 4.54
N MET A 111 -7.82 -7.56 4.43
CA MET A 111 -8.10 -6.21 4.88
C MET A 111 -7.38 -5.20 3.99
N LYS A 112 -8.09 -4.19 3.51
CA LYS A 112 -7.57 -3.10 2.70
C LYS A 112 -7.68 -1.80 3.49
N VAL A 113 -6.55 -1.12 3.65
CA VAL A 113 -6.45 0.15 4.38
C VAL A 113 -6.10 1.26 3.40
N GLY A 114 -6.83 2.36 3.47
CA GLY A 114 -6.59 3.50 2.61
C GLY A 114 -7.10 4.81 3.21
N ARG A 115 -7.03 5.85 2.40
CA ARG A 115 -7.54 7.18 2.72
C ARG A 115 -9.04 7.24 2.47
N TYR A 116 -9.78 7.89 3.38
CA TYR A 116 -11.20 8.15 3.19
C TYR A 116 -11.43 9.11 2.02
N VAL A 117 -12.15 8.62 1.02
CA VAL A 117 -12.68 9.40 -0.09
C VAL A 117 -14.01 8.75 -0.45
N GLU A 118 -15.08 9.53 -0.50
CA GLU A 118 -16.44 9.02 -0.75
C GLU A 118 -16.51 8.14 -2.02
N LYS A 119 -15.80 8.54 -3.08
CA LYS A 119 -15.69 7.80 -4.35
C LYS A 119 -15.10 6.38 -4.21
N TYR A 120 -14.33 6.08 -3.17
CA TYR A 120 -13.59 4.82 -3.01
C TYR A 120 -14.01 4.03 -1.77
N ILE A 121 -15.17 4.33 -1.19
CA ILE A 121 -15.63 3.67 0.04
C ILE A 121 -15.72 2.15 -0.08
N ASP A 122 -16.05 1.64 -1.26
CA ASP A 122 -16.19 0.21 -1.53
C ASP A 122 -14.84 -0.54 -1.68
N ILE A 123 -13.71 0.17 -1.66
CA ILE A 123 -12.37 -0.43 -1.86
C ILE A 123 -11.73 -0.86 -0.54
N TYR A 124 -12.01 -0.16 0.57
CA TYR A 124 -11.24 -0.27 1.81
C TYR A 124 -12.12 -0.66 3.00
N ASP A 125 -11.61 -1.58 3.81
CA ASP A 125 -12.24 -1.98 5.07
C ASP A 125 -11.94 -1.00 6.21
N LEU A 126 -10.78 -0.33 6.15
CA LEU A 126 -10.37 0.72 7.08
C LEU A 126 -9.96 1.96 6.30
N MET A 127 -10.62 3.08 6.61
CA MET A 127 -10.37 4.35 5.95
C MET A 127 -9.90 5.40 6.94
N LEU A 128 -8.81 6.09 6.62
CA LEU A 128 -8.26 7.18 7.42
C LEU A 128 -8.76 8.53 6.94
N GLN A 129 -9.28 9.35 7.86
CA GLN A 129 -9.65 10.73 7.58
C GLN A 129 -8.41 11.63 7.62
N VAL A 130 -7.66 11.61 6.52
CA VAL A 130 -6.45 12.42 6.30
C VAL A 130 -6.64 13.30 5.05
N ASP A 131 -5.95 14.44 4.98
CA ASP A 131 -5.94 15.36 3.82
C ASP A 131 -4.83 14.99 2.83
N ASP A 132 -5.04 15.12 1.51
CA ASP A 132 -4.04 14.72 0.51
C ASP A 132 -2.70 15.46 0.69
N SER A 133 -2.66 16.57 1.45
CA SER A 133 -1.44 17.23 1.90
C SER A 133 -0.63 16.44 2.93
N ASN A 134 -1.22 15.45 3.60
CA ASN A 134 -0.53 14.62 4.58
C ASN A 134 0.59 13.83 3.91
N SER A 135 1.74 13.84 4.56
CA SER A 135 2.90 13.08 4.11
C SER A 135 2.64 11.57 4.19
N ILE A 136 3.42 10.80 3.42
CA ILE A 136 3.44 9.34 3.54
C ILE A 136 3.83 8.90 4.96
N VAL A 137 4.66 9.69 5.64
CA VAL A 137 5.12 9.43 7.02
C VAL A 137 3.94 9.48 7.99
N GLU A 138 3.17 10.56 7.95
CA GLU A 138 1.98 10.73 8.80
C GLU A 138 0.92 9.67 8.49
N THR A 139 0.65 9.45 7.20
CA THR A 139 -0.39 8.50 6.77
C THR A 139 -0.03 7.07 7.21
N SER A 140 1.20 6.62 6.94
CA SER A 140 1.64 5.29 7.37
C SER A 140 1.70 5.16 8.89
N GLY A 141 2.12 6.21 9.62
CA GLY A 141 2.08 6.22 11.08
C GLY A 141 0.68 5.99 11.64
N GLN A 142 -0.33 6.66 11.08
CA GLN A 142 -1.73 6.45 11.46
C GLN A 142 -2.23 5.05 11.09
N VAL A 143 -1.92 4.56 9.88
CA VAL A 143 -2.27 3.18 9.48
C VAL A 143 -1.72 2.19 10.52
N MET A 144 -0.42 2.27 10.82
CA MET A 144 0.22 1.35 11.75
C MET A 144 -0.35 1.46 13.17
N HIS A 145 -0.71 2.67 13.61
CA HIS A 145 -1.36 2.89 14.90
C HIS A 145 -2.70 2.15 14.98
N TYR A 146 -3.61 2.38 14.02
CA TYR A 146 -4.93 1.74 14.03
C TYR A 146 -4.84 0.23 13.81
N LEU A 147 -3.97 -0.24 12.93
CA LEU A 147 -3.74 -1.68 12.75
C LEU A 147 -3.32 -2.37 14.05
N LYS A 148 -2.49 -1.72 14.86
CA LYS A 148 -2.06 -2.23 16.18
C LYS A 148 -3.16 -2.15 17.23
N MET A 149 -4.12 -1.24 17.10
CA MET A 149 -5.29 -1.18 18.00
C MET A 149 -6.32 -2.27 17.70
N ILE A 150 -6.50 -2.62 16.42
CA ILE A 150 -7.44 -3.66 16.01
C ILE A 150 -7.08 -4.99 16.70
N ASN A 151 -8.07 -5.56 17.40
CA ASN A 151 -7.99 -6.78 18.21
C ASN A 151 -7.21 -6.68 19.54
N ASN A 152 -6.77 -5.49 19.96
CA ASN A 152 -6.27 -5.28 21.33
C ASN A 152 -7.41 -5.03 22.35
N ASP A 153 -8.60 -4.64 21.89
CA ASP A 153 -9.76 -4.39 22.76
C ASP A 153 -10.53 -5.66 23.16
N GLY A 154 -10.18 -6.83 22.61
CA GLY A 154 -10.75 -8.13 23.03
C GLY A 154 -10.25 -8.64 24.38
N ASN A 155 -9.21 -8.01 24.95
CA ASN A 155 -8.64 -8.35 26.27
C ASN A 155 -9.06 -7.38 27.39
N LYS A 156 -10.09 -6.55 27.17
CA LYS A 156 -10.64 -5.60 28.16
C LYS A 156 -12.10 -5.89 28.52
N GLN A 157 -12.52 -7.15 28.52
CA GLN A 157 -13.74 -7.55 29.19
C GLN A 157 -13.36 -8.44 30.37
N GLU A 158 -13.59 -7.87 31.55
CA GLU A 158 -13.46 -8.41 32.91
C GLU A 158 -14.23 -9.72 33.11
#